data_AF-A0A412I8L0-F1
#
_entry.id   AF-A0A412I8L0-F1
#
_cell.length_a   1.000
_cell.length_b   1.000
_cell.length_c   1.000
_cell.angle_alpha   90.00
_cell.angle_beta   90.00
_cell.angle_gamma   90.00
#
_symmetry.space_group_name_H-M   'P 1'
#
loop_
_entity.id
_entity.type
_entity.pdbx_description
1 polymer ?
#
loop_
_entity_poly.entity_id
_entity_poly.type
_entity_poly.pdbx_seq_one_letter_code
_entity_poly.pdbx_strand_id
1 'polypeptide(L)' 'MNSQNQVMNIVRSEREIWDLLSQCAEVEETGASNYPGMSYEQGIKAAIEWIIGDVKDHPIND' A
#
# COMPACT_ATOMS: atom_id res chain seq x y z
N MET A 1 -25.62 -10.14 9.96
CA MET A 1 -24.39 -10.76 9.43
C MET A 1 -23.33 -10.60 10.50
N ASN A 2 -22.86 -11.70 11.06
CA ASN A 2 -21.88 -11.69 12.14
C ASN A 2 -20.51 -11.49 11.47
N SER A 3 -20.07 -10.23 11.36
CA SER A 3 -18.70 -9.93 10.94
C SER A 3 -17.79 -10.43 12.04
N GLN A 4 -17.38 -11.69 11.94
CA GLN A 4 -16.29 -12.21 12.74
C GLN A 4 -15.13 -11.23 12.57
N ASN A 5 -14.52 -10.86 13.68
CA ASN A 5 -13.38 -9.95 13.75
C ASN A 5 -12.18 -10.69 13.12
N GLN A 6 -12.17 -10.80 11.79
CA GLN A 6 -11.14 -11.49 11.02
C GLN A 6 -9.91 -10.61 11.09
N VAL A 7 -8.91 -11.05 11.84
CA VAL A 7 -7.59 -10.42 11.87
C VAL A 7 -6.97 -10.67 10.51
N MET A 8 -6.74 -9.61 9.72
CA MET A 8 -5.96 -9.71 8.50
C MET A 8 -4.52 -10.08 8.86
N ASN A 9 -3.98 -11.07 8.16
CA ASN A 9 -2.59 -11.47 8.32
C ASN A 9 -1.69 -10.44 7.62
N ILE A 10 -0.96 -9.64 8.40
CA ILE A 10 0.04 -8.72 7.87
C ILE A 10 1.33 -9.53 7.65
N VAL A 11 1.76 -9.63 6.39
CA VAL A 11 2.97 -10.40 6.03
C VAL A 11 4.21 -9.51 5.87
N ARG A 12 4.01 -8.20 5.73
CA ARG A 12 5.09 -7.21 5.64
C ARG A 12 5.54 -6.80 7.04
N SER A 13 6.84 -6.60 7.19
CA SER A 13 7.41 -6.08 8.42
C SER A 13 7.00 -4.62 8.65
N GLU A 14 7.04 -4.20 9.92
CA GLU A 14 6.82 -2.80 10.30
C GLU A 14 7.75 -1.86 9.52
N ARG A 15 9.01 -2.25 9.32
CA ARG A 15 9.98 -1.48 8.53
C ARG A 15 9.52 -1.27 7.09
N GLU A 16 9.10 -2.33 6.41
CA GLU A 16 8.60 -2.25 5.03
C GLU A 16 7.38 -1.33 4.91
N ILE A 17 6.50 -1.34 5.90
CA ILE A 17 5.32 -0.46 5.93
C ILE A 17 5.74 1.00 6.14
N TRP A 18 6.68 1.26 7.04
CA TRP A 18 7.22 2.61 7.24
C TRP A 18 7.95 3.12 5.99
N ASP A 19 8.74 2.27 5.35
CA ASP A 19 9.44 2.61 4.11
C ASP A 19 8.44 2.96 2.99
N LEU A 20 7.29 2.27 2.91
CA LEU A 20 6.21 2.62 1.99
C LEU A 20 5.58 3.99 2.33
N LEU A 21 5.31 4.26 3.62
CA LEU A 21 4.77 5.55 4.05
C LEU A 21 5.72 6.72 3.77
N SER A 22 7.03 6.51 3.96
CA SER A 22 8.05 7.51 3.60
C SER A 22 8.03 7.83 2.11
N GLN A 23 7.89 6.82 1.24
CA GLN A 23 7.77 7.02 -0.21
C GLN A 23 6.50 7.80 -0.59
N CYS A 24 5.36 7.55 0.08
CA CYS A 24 4.16 8.36 -0.12
C CYS A 24 4.42 9.84 0.16
N ALA A 25 5.08 10.15 1.28
CA ALA A 25 5.38 11.53 1.66
C ALA A 25 6.31 12.22 0.64
N GLU A 26 7.33 11.52 0.14
CA GLU A 26 8.22 12.05 -0.90
C GLU A 26 7.47 12.37 -2.21
N VAL A 27 6.55 11.50 -2.61
CA VAL A 27 5.71 11.70 -3.82
C VAL A 27 4.73 12.87 -3.63
N GLU A 28 4.15 13.03 -2.45
CA GLU A 28 3.28 14.16 -2.12
C GLU A 28 4.02 15.50 -2.21
N GLU A 29 5.27 15.55 -1.71
CA GLU A 29 6.09 16.77 -1.76
C GLU A 29 6.59 17.11 -3.17
N THR A 30 6.95 16.10 -3.96
CA THR A 30 7.52 16.28 -5.30
C THR A 30 6.46 16.41 -6.39
N GLY A 31 5.22 15.98 -6.13
CA GLY A 31 4.14 15.89 -7.11
C GLY A 31 4.36 14.82 -8.19
N ALA A 32 5.39 13.99 -8.04
CA ALA A 32 5.78 12.97 -9.01
C ALA A 32 5.02 11.66 -8.74
N SER A 33 3.75 11.59 -9.13
CA SER A 33 3.03 10.31 -9.08
C SER A 33 3.64 9.32 -10.07
N ASN A 34 4.15 8.20 -9.58
CA ASN A 34 4.73 7.12 -10.41
C ASN A 34 3.67 6.40 -11.28
N TYR A 35 2.37 6.55 -10.96
CA TYR A 35 1.27 5.86 -11.66
C TYR A 35 0.22 6.85 -12.17
N PRO A 36 0.52 7.63 -13.23
CA PRO A 36 -0.44 8.53 -13.85
C PRO A 36 -1.63 7.73 -14.40
N GLY A 37 -2.83 7.98 -13.85
CA GLY A 37 -4.06 7.30 -14.23
C GLY A 37 -4.62 6.33 -13.17
N MET A 38 -3.91 6.09 -12.07
CA MET A 38 -4.46 5.39 -10.91
C MET A 38 -5.36 6.31 -10.08
N SER A 39 -6.55 5.84 -9.69
CA SER A 39 -7.40 6.55 -8.73
C SER A 39 -6.87 6.41 -7.30
N TYR A 40 -7.29 7.30 -6.41
CA TYR A 40 -6.92 7.22 -4.98
C TYR A 40 -7.31 5.87 -4.35
N GLU A 41 -8.49 5.36 -4.65
CA GLU A 41 -9.00 4.08 -4.15
C GLU A 41 -8.20 2.89 -4.68
N GLN A 42 -7.74 2.96 -5.94
CA GLN A 42 -6.88 1.93 -6.52
C GLN A 42 -5.52 1.89 -5.80
N GLY A 43 -4.97 3.05 -5.42
CA GLY A 43 -3.74 3.14 -4.63
C GLY A 43 -3.88 2.56 -3.22
N ILE A 44 -4.97 2.87 -2.52
CA ILE A 44 -5.27 2.27 -1.21
C ILE A 44 -5.36 0.75 -1.33
N LYS A 45 -6.09 0.27 -2.35
CA LYS A 45 -6.28 -1.16 -2.58
C LYS A 45 -4.93 -1.86 -2.81
N ALA A 46 -4.08 -1.32 -3.68
CA ALA A 46 -2.76 -1.86 -3.96
C ALA A 46 -1.89 -1.94 -2.70
N ALA A 47 -1.90 -0.89 -1.87
CA ALA A 47 -1.16 -0.88 -0.61
C ALA A 47 -1.65 -1.97 0.36
N ILE A 48 -2.98 -2.12 0.53
CA ILE A 48 -3.54 -3.15 1.41
C ILE A 48 -3.21 -4.56 0.91
N GLU A 49 -3.44 -4.83 -0.38
CA GLU A 49 -3.15 -6.13 -1.01
C GLU A 49 -1.66 -6.49 -0.87
N TRP A 50 -0.77 -5.49 -0.93
CA TRP A 50 0.66 -5.69 -0.74
C TRP A 50 1.03 -5.99 0.73
N ILE A 51 0.44 -5.27 1.68
CA ILE A 51 0.65 -5.45 3.13
C ILE A 51 0.24 -6.86 3.59
N ILE A 52 -0.85 -7.39 3.04
CA ILE A 52 -1.35 -8.74 3.37
C ILE A 52 -0.73 -9.85 2.52
N GLY A 53 0.03 -9.49 1.48
CA GLY A 53 0.75 -10.45 0.64
C GLY A 53 -0.05 -11.05 -0.51
N ASP A 54 -1.23 -10.52 -0.79
CA ASP A 54 -2.03 -10.91 -1.95
C ASP A 54 -1.34 -10.53 -3.26
N VAL A 55 -0.57 -9.44 -3.25
CA VAL A 55 0.33 -9.05 -4.34
C VAL A 55 1.78 -8.95 -3.88
N LYS A 56 2.68 -9.26 -4.81
CA LYS A 56 4.14 -9.17 -4.58
C LYS A 56 4.69 -7.80 -4.97
N ASP A 57 4.19 -7.28 -6.08
CA ASP A 57 4.61 -6.02 -6.69
C ASP A 57 4.37 -4.87 -5.72
N HIS A 58 5.40 -4.07 -5.49
CA HIS A 58 5.35 -3.01 -4.51
C HIS A 58 4.57 -1.80 -5.09
N PRO A 59 3.68 -1.15 -4.29
CA PRO A 59 2.66 -0.24 -4.84
C PRO A 59 3.20 1.10 -5.36
N ILE A 60 4.45 1.46 -5.07
CA ILE A 60 5.10 2.70 -5.53
C ILE A 60 6.31 2.43 -6.42
N ASN A 61 7.20 1.54 -5.99
CA ASN A 61 8.37 1.06 -6.73
C ASN A 61 8.18 -0.39 -7.18
N ASP A 62 8.66 -0.73 -8.39
CA ASP A 62 8.76 -2.13 -8.89
C ASP A 62 9.80 -2.95 -8.10
#